data_AF-A0A8T5T6L6-F1
#
_entry.id   AF-A0A8T5T6L6-F1
#
_cell.length_a   1.000
_cell.length_b   1.000
_cell.length_c   1.000
_cell.angle_alpha   90.00
_cell.angle_beta   90.00
_cell.angle_gamma   90.00
#
_symmetry.space_group_name_H-M   'P 1'
#
loop_
_entity.id
_entity.type
_entity.pdbx_description
1 polymer ?
#
loop_
_entity_poly.entity_id
_entity_poly.type
_entity_poly.pdbx_seq_one_letter_code
_entity_poly.pdbx_strand_id
1 'polypeptide(L)'
;MPEERVGLASFFSGDGEDEQWIPIAAQMHDHAMTVAKVPAKEFYYDAKCLIKTSVNVANYYNMDSCLGFADAYNYEVEALGGKLVYGENSMPTIDFRDTLIKKPEDLAKLKKKEVDWRKDGRLPYALESVALNMEYGTV
;
A
#
# COMPACT_ATOMS: atom_id res chain seq x y z
N MET A 1 -21.76 8.97 -0.75
CA MET A 1 -21.03 8.35 -1.89
C MET A 1 -22.07 8.08 -2.97
N PRO A 2 -21.80 8.29 -4.27
CA PRO A 2 -22.77 7.97 -5.31
C PRO A 2 -23.04 6.47 -5.30
N GLU A 3 -24.31 6.09 -5.33
CA GLU A 3 -24.84 4.75 -5.00
C GLU A 3 -24.58 3.68 -6.09
N GLU A 4 -23.75 3.97 -7.11
CA GLU A 4 -23.63 3.15 -8.33
C GLU A 4 -22.20 2.66 -8.64
N ARG A 5 -21.26 2.74 -7.69
CA ARG A 5 -19.90 2.23 -7.96
C ARG A 5 -19.80 0.75 -7.64
N VAL A 6 -19.51 -0.01 -8.68
CA VAL A 6 -19.15 -1.43 -8.62
C VAL A 6 -17.94 -1.60 -7.71
N GLY A 7 -18.12 -2.28 -6.58
CA GLY A 7 -17.03 -2.59 -5.68
C GLY A 7 -16.12 -3.64 -6.31
N LEU A 8 -14.80 -3.46 -6.26
CA LEU A 8 -13.86 -4.47 -6.76
C LEU A 8 -14.06 -5.85 -6.10
N ALA A 9 -14.67 -5.87 -4.92
CA ALA A 9 -15.10 -7.06 -4.21
C ALA A 9 -16.13 -7.92 -4.99
N SER A 10 -17.13 -7.32 -5.68
CA SER A 10 -18.12 -8.09 -6.46
C SER A 10 -17.49 -8.75 -7.69
N PHE A 11 -16.53 -8.08 -8.31
CA PHE A 11 -15.73 -8.65 -9.39
C PHE A 11 -14.89 -9.85 -8.92
N PHE A 12 -14.23 -9.76 -7.75
CA PHE A 12 -13.42 -10.85 -7.24
C PHE A 12 -14.22 -12.01 -6.62
N SER A 13 -15.43 -11.74 -6.10
CA SER A 13 -16.32 -12.79 -5.58
C SER A 13 -17.09 -13.52 -6.68
N GLY A 14 -17.17 -12.93 -7.87
CA GLY A 14 -17.98 -13.45 -8.98
C GLY A 14 -19.46 -13.10 -8.86
N ASP A 15 -19.85 -12.27 -7.87
CA ASP A 15 -21.24 -11.83 -7.68
C ASP A 15 -21.63 -10.69 -8.65
N GLY A 16 -20.68 -10.20 -9.46
CA GLY A 16 -20.88 -9.15 -10.46
C GLY A 16 -21.57 -9.58 -11.75
N GLU A 17 -22.31 -10.70 -11.78
CA GLU A 17 -22.95 -11.22 -13.01
C GLU A 17 -23.97 -10.25 -13.65
N ASP A 18 -24.46 -9.27 -12.88
CA ASP A 18 -25.36 -8.20 -13.34
C ASP A 18 -24.63 -6.90 -13.79
N GLU A 19 -23.30 -6.83 -13.71
CA GLU A 19 -22.53 -5.64 -14.08
C GLU A 19 -22.50 -5.43 -15.60
N GLN A 20 -22.89 -4.23 -16.06
CA GLN A 20 -22.93 -3.91 -17.49
C GLN A 20 -21.57 -3.53 -18.10
N TRP A 21 -20.53 -3.36 -17.27
CA TRP A 21 -19.18 -3.00 -17.70
C TRP A 21 -18.12 -3.61 -16.79
N ILE A 22 -16.87 -3.65 -17.28
CA ILE A 22 -15.73 -4.14 -16.52
C ILE A 22 -15.26 -3.03 -15.57
N PRO A 23 -15.20 -3.27 -14.24
CA PRO A 23 -14.72 -2.25 -13.30
C PRO A 23 -13.24 -1.96 -13.53
N ILE A 24 -12.90 -0.67 -13.53
CA ILE A 24 -11.55 -0.17 -13.70
C ILE A 24 -11.02 0.35 -12.37
N ALA A 25 -9.91 -0.24 -11.93
CA ALA A 25 -9.12 0.21 -10.80
C ALA A 25 -7.63 0.05 -11.12
N ALA A 26 -6.77 0.80 -10.41
CA ALA A 26 -5.33 0.74 -10.59
C ALA A 26 -4.61 0.76 -9.25
N GLN A 27 -3.54 -0.05 -9.14
CA GLN A 27 -2.53 0.14 -8.11
C GLN A 27 -1.69 1.35 -8.52
N MET A 28 -1.92 2.49 -7.87
CA MET A 28 -1.45 3.79 -8.39
C MET A 28 -0.78 4.67 -7.32
N HIS A 29 -0.22 4.11 -6.25
CA HIS A 29 0.27 4.87 -5.11
C HIS A 29 1.30 5.97 -5.48
N ASP A 30 2.36 5.65 -6.25
CA ASP A 30 3.35 6.65 -6.70
C ASP A 30 2.74 7.69 -7.66
N HIS A 31 1.81 7.26 -8.52
CA HIS A 31 1.10 8.16 -9.43
C HIS A 31 0.18 9.11 -8.67
N ALA A 32 -0.60 8.61 -7.71
CA ALA A 32 -1.51 9.38 -6.89
C ALA A 32 -0.76 10.41 -6.04
N MET A 33 0.34 10.00 -5.41
CA MET A 33 1.26 10.89 -4.71
C MET A 33 1.78 12.02 -5.62
N THR A 34 2.21 11.67 -6.84
CA THR A 34 2.76 12.63 -7.82
C THR A 34 1.70 13.63 -8.30
N VAL A 35 0.51 13.14 -8.68
CA VAL A 35 -0.61 13.98 -9.15
C VAL A 35 -1.07 14.94 -8.06
N ALA A 36 -1.17 14.46 -6.82
CA ALA A 36 -1.59 15.26 -5.67
C ALA A 36 -0.45 16.13 -5.08
N LYS A 37 0.78 15.98 -5.57
CA LYS A 37 1.99 16.68 -5.08
C LYS A 37 2.21 16.50 -3.57
N VAL A 38 1.95 15.29 -3.09
CA VAL A 38 2.17 14.92 -1.68
C VAL A 38 3.63 14.47 -1.51
N PRO A 39 4.36 14.94 -0.49
CA PRO A 39 5.70 14.44 -0.20
C PRO A 39 5.71 12.95 0.12
N ALA A 40 6.67 12.18 -0.41
CA ALA A 40 6.76 10.73 -0.14
C ALA A 40 6.84 10.40 1.35
N LYS A 41 7.53 11.23 2.15
CA LYS A 41 7.64 11.07 3.60
C LYS A 41 6.29 11.17 4.35
N GLU A 42 5.30 11.83 3.76
CA GLU A 42 3.95 11.94 4.33
C GLU A 42 3.10 10.80 3.78
N PHE A 43 3.14 10.62 2.46
CA PHE A 43 2.35 9.62 1.77
C PHE A 43 2.63 8.18 2.25
N TYR A 44 3.89 7.83 2.52
CA TYR A 44 4.30 6.47 2.93
C TYR A 44 4.40 6.25 4.44
N TYR A 45 3.98 7.22 5.25
CA TYR A 45 4.07 7.15 6.72
C TYR A 45 2.80 7.65 7.45
N ASP A 46 1.90 8.34 6.76
CA ASP A 46 0.56 8.67 7.23
C ASP A 46 -0.47 7.88 6.41
N ALA A 47 -1.06 6.85 7.02
CA ALA A 47 -2.00 5.96 6.35
C ALA A 47 -3.24 6.70 5.86
N LYS A 48 -3.68 7.73 6.59
CA LYS A 48 -4.80 8.58 6.18
C LYS A 48 -4.45 9.40 4.96
N CYS A 49 -3.20 9.87 4.87
CA CYS A 49 -2.69 10.58 3.70
C CYS A 49 -2.71 9.65 2.46
N LEU A 50 -2.19 8.42 2.58
CA LEU A 50 -2.25 7.40 1.52
C LEU A 50 -3.69 7.21 1.01
N ILE A 51 -4.61 6.84 1.91
CA ILE A 51 -5.95 6.39 1.51
C ILE A 51 -6.74 7.54 0.92
N LYS A 52 -6.74 8.71 1.57
CA LYS A 52 -7.48 9.88 1.05
C LYS A 52 -6.95 10.34 -0.30
N THR A 53 -5.63 10.39 -0.46
CA THR A 53 -5.02 10.81 -1.72
C THR A 53 -5.37 9.83 -2.84
N SER A 54 -5.26 8.52 -2.57
CA SER A 54 -5.59 7.48 -3.55
C SER A 54 -7.06 7.54 -3.97
N VAL A 55 -7.99 7.66 -3.02
CA VAL A 55 -9.43 7.80 -3.29
C VAL A 55 -9.72 9.07 -4.09
N ASN A 56 -9.11 10.19 -3.74
CA ASN A 56 -9.31 11.45 -4.45
C ASN A 56 -8.81 11.38 -5.89
N VAL A 57 -7.68 10.72 -6.15
CA VAL A 57 -7.14 10.54 -7.50
C VAL A 57 -7.99 9.55 -8.30
N ALA A 58 -8.45 8.45 -7.68
CA ALA A 58 -9.42 7.55 -8.30
C ALA A 58 -10.69 8.28 -8.74
N ASN A 59 -11.22 9.14 -7.86
CA ASN A 59 -12.37 9.99 -8.14
C ASN A 59 -12.09 10.98 -9.27
N TYR A 60 -10.92 11.60 -9.28
CA TYR A 60 -10.52 12.54 -10.33
C TYR A 60 -10.51 11.90 -11.72
N TYR A 61 -10.11 10.62 -11.80
CA TYR A 61 -10.12 9.85 -13.05
C TYR A 61 -11.44 9.11 -13.32
N ASN A 62 -12.45 9.25 -12.45
CA ASN A 62 -13.70 8.48 -12.51
C ASN A 62 -13.48 6.96 -12.56
N MET A 63 -12.52 6.44 -11.80
CA MET A 63 -12.36 4.99 -11.62
C MET A 63 -13.53 4.42 -10.82
N ASP A 64 -13.90 3.18 -11.12
CA ASP A 64 -14.96 2.45 -10.42
C ASP A 64 -14.55 2.15 -8.98
N SER A 65 -13.28 1.85 -8.76
CA SER A 65 -12.72 1.59 -7.43
C SER A 65 -11.30 2.14 -7.25
N CYS A 66 -10.84 2.17 -6.01
CA CYS A 66 -9.50 2.61 -5.61
C CYS A 66 -8.78 1.47 -4.91
N LEU A 67 -7.58 1.10 -5.36
CA LEU A 67 -6.70 0.21 -4.59
C LEU A 67 -5.85 1.05 -3.63
N GLY A 68 -6.30 1.18 -2.38
CA GLY A 68 -5.63 1.94 -1.31
C GLY A 68 -4.38 1.25 -0.76
N PHE A 69 -3.44 0.93 -1.64
CA PHE A 69 -2.31 0.05 -1.36
C PHE A 69 -0.99 0.71 -1.74
N ALA A 70 -0.08 0.87 -0.77
CA ALA A 70 1.18 1.61 -0.95
C ALA A 70 2.41 0.75 -1.23
N ASP A 71 2.48 -0.47 -0.69
CA ASP A 71 3.69 -1.32 -0.71
C ASP A 71 3.27 -2.76 -0.34
N ALA A 72 3.83 -3.75 -1.05
CA ALA A 72 3.57 -5.18 -0.84
C ALA A 72 4.78 -5.98 -0.37
N TYR A 73 5.97 -5.37 -0.33
CA TYR A 73 7.22 -6.15 -0.30
C TYR A 73 8.26 -5.64 0.69
N ASN A 74 8.20 -4.35 1.08
CA ASN A 74 9.30 -3.76 1.84
C ASN A 74 9.03 -3.62 3.34
N TYR A 75 7.78 -3.70 3.82
CA TYR A 75 7.46 -3.52 5.25
C TYR A 75 8.11 -4.58 6.13
N GLU A 76 8.04 -5.85 5.74
CA GLU A 76 8.60 -6.96 6.49
C GLU A 76 10.13 -6.90 6.49
N VAL A 77 10.73 -6.53 5.35
CA VAL A 77 12.17 -6.36 5.24
C VAL A 77 12.65 -5.23 6.14
N GLU A 78 11.93 -4.10 6.16
CA GLU A 78 12.21 -2.97 7.04
C GLU A 78 12.09 -3.34 8.52
N ALA A 79 11.00 -3.99 8.92
CA ALA A 79 10.79 -4.45 10.30
C ALA A 79 11.89 -5.44 10.74
N LEU A 80 12.32 -6.31 9.83
CA LEU A 80 13.45 -7.21 10.03
C LEU A 80 14.82 -6.50 10.03
N GLY A 81 14.86 -5.19 9.82
CA GLY A 81 16.05 -4.35 9.94
C GLY A 81 16.86 -4.25 8.64
N GLY A 82 16.25 -4.62 7.52
CA GLY A 82 16.79 -4.38 6.19
C GLY A 82 16.87 -2.89 5.90
N LYS A 83 17.85 -2.49 5.11
CA LYS A 83 18.02 -1.09 4.71
C LYS A 83 17.10 -0.76 3.55
N LEU A 84 16.49 0.42 3.61
CA LEU A 84 15.72 0.99 2.52
C LEU A 84 16.41 2.24 1.95
N VAL A 85 16.16 2.51 0.68
CA VAL A 85 16.44 3.76 0.00
C VAL A 85 15.16 4.60 -0.01
N TYR A 86 15.25 5.81 0.53
CA TYR A 86 14.14 6.75 0.62
C TYR A 86 14.27 7.81 -0.48
N GLY A 87 13.38 7.75 -1.47
CA GLY A 87 13.29 8.76 -2.52
C GLY A 87 12.39 9.92 -2.12
N GLU A 88 12.58 11.08 -2.74
CA GLU A 88 11.72 12.26 -2.50
C GLU A 88 10.30 12.07 -3.08
N ASN A 89 10.20 11.36 -4.20
CA ASN A 89 8.98 11.14 -4.97
C ASN A 89 8.82 9.67 -5.38
N SER A 90 9.22 8.74 -4.52
CA SER A 90 9.04 7.31 -4.78
C SER A 90 8.82 6.54 -3.48
N MET A 91 8.16 5.40 -3.59
CA MET A 91 8.07 4.42 -2.51
C MET A 91 9.46 4.07 -1.94
N PRO A 92 9.61 3.95 -0.61
CA PRO A 92 10.79 3.36 -0.01
C PRO A 92 11.04 1.96 -0.56
N THR A 93 12.25 1.71 -1.06
CA THR A 93 12.61 0.44 -1.71
C THR A 93 13.82 -0.18 -1.02
N ILE A 94 13.91 -1.52 -1.00
CA ILE A 94 15.07 -2.23 -0.43
C ILE A 94 16.39 -1.75 -1.05
N ASP A 95 17.40 -1.51 -0.21
CA ASP A 95 18.75 -1.24 -0.68
C ASP A 95 19.42 -2.54 -1.15
N PHE A 96 19.34 -2.81 -2.46
CA PHE A 96 19.95 -3.98 -3.08
C PHE A 96 21.48 -4.03 -3.00
N ARG A 97 22.15 -2.94 -2.61
CA ARG A 97 23.61 -2.93 -2.37
C ARG A 97 23.97 -3.53 -1.01
N ASP A 98 23.00 -3.57 -0.08
CA ASP A 98 23.16 -4.06 1.28
C ASP A 98 21.92 -4.86 1.72
N THR A 99 21.74 -6.02 1.08
CA THR A 99 20.59 -6.90 1.34
C THR A 99 20.60 -7.48 2.74
N LEU A 100 19.41 -7.72 3.28
CA LEU A 100 19.19 -8.33 4.60
C LEU A 100 19.83 -9.73 4.71
N ILE A 101 19.78 -10.50 3.63
CA ILE A 101 20.39 -11.83 3.51
C ILE A 101 21.51 -11.73 2.48
N LYS A 102 22.76 -11.93 2.92
CA LYS A 102 23.94 -11.93 2.04
C LYS A 102 24.49 -13.32 1.82
N LYS A 103 24.29 -14.19 2.81
CA LYS A 103 24.72 -15.59 2.81
C LYS A 103 23.73 -16.44 3.60
N PRO A 104 23.68 -17.77 3.38
CA PRO A 104 22.71 -18.65 4.03
C PRO A 104 22.68 -18.55 5.56
N GLU A 105 23.82 -18.29 6.21
CA GLU A 105 23.89 -18.20 7.68
C GLU A 105 23.13 -16.99 8.25
N ASP A 106 22.87 -15.96 7.44
CA ASP A 106 22.10 -14.79 7.89
C ASP A 106 20.63 -15.15 8.16
N LEU A 107 20.10 -16.21 7.53
CA LEU A 107 18.75 -16.74 7.83
C LEU A 107 18.62 -17.18 9.29
N ALA A 108 19.69 -17.70 9.89
CA ALA A 108 19.69 -18.11 11.29
C ALA A 108 19.60 -16.91 12.26
N LYS A 109 20.01 -15.71 11.81
CA LYS A 109 19.84 -14.47 12.58
C LYS A 109 18.40 -13.98 12.52
N LEU A 110 17.75 -14.09 11.36
CA LEU A 110 16.34 -13.70 11.18
C LEU A 110 15.39 -14.53 12.06
N LYS A 111 15.62 -15.85 12.17
CA LYS A 111 14.80 -16.72 13.05
C LYS A 111 14.77 -16.30 14.51
N LYS A 112 15.78 -15.55 14.96
CA LYS A 112 15.92 -15.09 16.36
C LYS A 112 15.37 -13.68 16.58
N LYS A 113 14.96 -13.00 15.50
CA LYS A 113 14.44 -11.64 15.57
C LYS A 113 12.93 -11.70 15.79
N GLU A 114 12.49 -11.16 16.91
CA GLU A 114 11.08 -10.89 17.15
C GLU A 114 10.69 -9.61 16.40
N VAL A 115 9.48 -9.58 15.84
CA VAL A 115 8.90 -8.43 15.14
C VAL A 115 7.64 -7.99 15.87
N ASP A 116 7.61 -6.75 16.35
CA ASP A 116 6.44 -6.11 16.92
C ASP A 116 5.70 -5.33 15.82
N TRP A 117 4.59 -5.91 15.36
CA TRP A 117 3.73 -5.34 14.31
C TRP A 117 3.18 -3.95 14.64
N ARG A 118 3.20 -3.54 15.91
CA ARG A 118 2.73 -2.22 16.36
C ARG A 118 3.84 -1.21 16.55
N LYS A 119 5.11 -1.57 16.31
CA LYS A 119 6.25 -0.67 16.54
C LYS A 119 7.33 -0.71 15.46
N ASP A 120 7.55 -1.85 14.82
CA ASP A 120 8.70 -2.03 13.94
C ASP A 120 8.45 -1.50 12.53
N GLY A 121 9.36 -0.64 12.07
CA GLY A 121 9.34 -0.05 10.74
C GLY A 121 8.00 0.61 10.41
N ARG A 122 7.52 0.38 9.18
CA ARG A 122 6.21 0.86 8.72
C ARG A 122 5.06 -0.14 8.92
N LEU A 123 5.22 -1.19 9.73
CA LEU A 123 4.12 -2.12 10.02
C LEU A 123 2.89 -1.44 10.67
N PRO A 124 3.02 -0.48 11.59
CA PRO A 124 1.85 0.23 12.14
C PRO A 124 1.07 0.99 11.06
N TYR A 125 1.80 1.63 10.14
CA TYR A 125 1.24 2.30 8.97
C TYR A 125 0.51 1.33 8.04
N ALA A 126 1.06 0.14 7.80
CA ALA A 126 0.42 -0.90 7.00
C ALA A 126 -0.89 -1.38 7.65
N LEU A 127 -0.88 -1.63 8.97
CA LEU A 127 -2.08 -2.03 9.72
C LEU A 127 -3.16 -0.95 9.70
N GLU A 128 -2.78 0.30 9.91
CA GLU A 128 -3.70 1.44 9.84
C GLU A 128 -4.27 1.61 8.44
N SER A 129 -3.45 1.43 7.40
CA SER A 129 -3.89 1.47 6.01
C SER A 129 -4.96 0.42 5.72
N VAL A 130 -4.79 -0.82 6.21
CA VAL A 130 -5.81 -1.88 6.05
C VAL A 130 -7.11 -1.50 6.76
N ALA A 131 -7.04 -0.99 7.99
CA ALA A 131 -8.23 -0.55 8.73
C ALA A 131 -8.99 0.57 7.99
N LEU A 132 -8.24 1.55 7.46
CA LEU A 132 -8.82 2.64 6.67
C LEU A 132 -9.37 2.15 5.32
N ASN A 133 -8.77 1.15 4.67
CA ASN A 133 -9.34 0.60 3.45
C ASN A 133 -10.75 0.02 3.71
N MET A 134 -10.94 -0.67 4.84
CA MET A 134 -12.25 -1.19 5.24
C MET A 134 -13.26 -0.07 5.54
N GLU A 135 -12.82 1.02 6.18
CA GLU A 135 -13.66 2.18 6.46
C GLU A 135 -14.11 2.90 5.18
N TYR A 136 -13.22 3.03 4.20
CA TYR A 136 -13.48 3.75 2.94
C TYR A 136 -14.07 2.85 1.84
N GLY A 137 -14.18 1.54 2.06
CA GLY A 137 -14.67 0.58 1.07
C GLY A 137 -13.76 0.46 -0.16
N THR A 138 -12.45 0.62 0.04
CA THR A 138 -11.45 0.55 -1.05
C THR A 138 -10.87 -0.85 -1.24
N VAL A 139 -11.17 -1.79 -0.34
CA VAL A 139 -10.97 -3.24 -0.49
C VAL A 139 -12.10 -4.02 0.17
#